data_AF-A0A6I5RLH0-F1
#
_entry.id   AF-A0A6I5RLH0-F1
#
_cell.length_a   1.000
_cell.length_b   1.000
_cell.length_c   1.000
_cell.angle_alpha   90.00
_cell.angle_beta   90.00
_cell.angle_gamma   90.00
#
_symmetry.space_group_name_H-M   'P 1'
#
loop_
_entity.id
_entity.type
_entity.pdbx_description
1 polymer ?
#
loop_
_entity_poly.entity_id
_entity_poly.type
_entity_poly.pdbx_seq_one_letter_code
_entity_poly.pdbx_strand_id
1 'polypeptide(L)'
;MSQPESPLHPWLFQVAPYPEESFSHFLGRFRHANCLSSAQLSTLLGQRSYIVSYWESPSRQRRPDEAQLAQLSQLTGVAIARLQSMWSPSAIRLHWPTRLCPDCYAEAPWHRFTWQRA
;
A
#
# COMPACT_ATOMS: atom_id res chain seq x y z
N MET A 1 -8.58 -18.73 21.66
CA MET A 1 -7.59 -17.64 21.48
C MET A 1 -8.35 -16.47 20.87
N SER A 2 -8.68 -15.47 21.69
CA SER A 2 -9.54 -14.35 21.30
C SER A 2 -8.89 -13.56 20.19
N GLN A 3 -9.63 -13.34 19.11
CA GLN A 3 -9.22 -12.43 18.03
C GLN A 3 -9.22 -10.98 18.57
N PRO A 4 -8.28 -10.12 18.15
CA PRO A 4 -8.33 -8.72 18.52
C PRO A 4 -9.55 -8.06 17.86
N GLU A 5 -10.11 -7.12 18.61
CA GLU A 5 -11.36 -6.41 18.38
C GLU A 5 -11.49 -5.79 16.98
N SER A 6 -12.76 -5.66 16.56
CA SER A 6 -13.27 -5.08 15.32
C SER A 6 -12.42 -3.93 14.75
N PRO A 7 -12.30 -3.83 13.41
CA PRO A 7 -11.62 -2.69 12.79
C PRO A 7 -12.28 -1.40 13.25
N LEU A 8 -11.48 -0.35 13.48
CA LEU A 8 -11.91 0.99 13.89
C LEU A 8 -13.08 1.56 13.06
N HIS A 9 -13.34 0.97 11.89
CA HIS A 9 -14.45 1.29 11.01
C HIS A 9 -15.10 0.00 10.47
N PRO A 10 -16.33 -0.36 10.88
CA PRO A 10 -17.00 -1.60 10.45
C PRO A 10 -17.35 -1.62 8.95
N TRP A 11 -17.23 -0.48 8.28
CA TRP A 11 -17.48 -0.29 6.86
C TRP A 11 -16.21 -0.39 5.99
N LEU A 12 -15.03 -0.58 6.60
CA LEU A 12 -13.79 -0.79 5.84
C LEU A 12 -13.61 -2.26 5.44
N PHE A 13 -13.63 -2.49 4.14
CA PHE A 13 -13.25 -3.75 3.53
C PHE A 13 -11.75 -3.99 3.69
N GLN A 14 -11.41 -5.15 4.25
CA GLN A 14 -10.04 -5.61 4.35
C GLN A 14 -9.58 -6.13 2.99
N VAL A 15 -8.37 -5.75 2.60
CA VAL A 15 -7.75 -6.19 1.34
C VAL A 15 -6.50 -6.99 1.68
N ALA A 16 -6.45 -8.24 1.25
CA ALA A 16 -5.26 -9.06 1.41
C ALA A 16 -4.16 -8.63 0.41
N PRO A 17 -2.92 -8.40 0.88
CA PRO A 17 -1.78 -8.17 -0.01
C PRO A 17 -1.46 -9.42 -0.83
N TYR A 18 -1.11 -9.27 -2.11
CA TYR A 18 -0.54 -10.38 -2.87
C TYR A 18 0.92 -10.63 -2.47
N PRO A 19 1.47 -11.85 -2.66
CA PRO A 19 2.82 -12.21 -2.18
C PRO A 19 3.95 -11.26 -2.61
N GLU A 20 3.91 -10.72 -3.83
CA GLU A 20 4.95 -9.85 -4.39
C GLU A 20 4.45 -8.43 -4.69
N GLU A 21 3.36 -8.02 -4.05
CA GLU A 21 2.76 -6.70 -4.28
C GLU A 21 3.61 -5.57 -3.70
N SER A 22 3.83 -4.52 -4.48
CA SER A 22 4.46 -3.30 -3.97
C SER A 22 3.56 -2.55 -3.00
N PHE A 23 4.16 -1.90 -2.01
CA PHE A 23 3.44 -1.10 -1.00
C PHE A 23 2.50 -0.05 -1.61
N SER A 24 2.99 0.72 -2.60
CA SER A 24 2.18 1.74 -3.28
C SER A 24 0.95 1.17 -4.01
N HIS A 25 1.10 0.01 -4.65
CA HIS A 25 0.01 -0.64 -5.38
C HIS A 25 -1.06 -1.17 -4.42
N PHE A 26 -0.63 -1.77 -3.32
CA PHE A 26 -1.51 -2.22 -2.26
C PHE A 26 -2.35 -1.07 -1.67
N LEU A 27 -1.72 0.07 -1.35
CA LEU A 27 -2.45 1.24 -0.85
C LEU A 27 -3.50 1.72 -1.85
N GLY A 28 -3.14 1.76 -3.14
CA GLY A 28 -4.09 2.06 -4.22
C GLY A 28 -5.27 1.10 -4.21
N ARG A 29 -5.03 -0.22 -4.16
CA ARG A 29 -6.11 -1.22 -4.11
C ARG A 29 -6.98 -1.10 -2.87
N PHE A 30 -6.38 -0.93 -1.69
CA PHE A 30 -7.12 -0.71 -0.44
C PHE A 30 -8.04 0.50 -0.57
N ARG A 31 -7.52 1.59 -1.12
CA ARG A 31 -8.27 2.83 -1.36
C ARG A 31 -9.43 2.62 -2.34
N HIS A 32 -9.18 1.96 -3.46
CA HIS A 32 -10.20 1.66 -4.48
C HIS A 32 -11.29 0.72 -3.97
N ALA A 33 -10.94 -0.33 -3.23
CA ALA A 33 -11.91 -1.26 -2.63
C ALA A 33 -12.84 -0.59 -1.61
N ASN A 34 -12.37 0.49 -0.98
CA ASN A 34 -13.12 1.25 0.01
C ASN A 34 -13.71 2.57 -0.52
N CYS A 35 -13.67 2.79 -1.85
CA CYS A 35 -14.15 4.04 -2.49
C CYS A 35 -13.58 5.32 -1.86
N LEU A 36 -12.33 5.26 -1.39
CA LEU A 36 -11.66 6.37 -0.73
C LEU A 36 -10.91 7.26 -1.75
N SER A 37 -10.88 8.56 -1.51
CA SER A 37 -9.89 9.47 -2.07
C SER A 37 -8.61 9.44 -1.24
N SER A 38 -7.48 9.88 -1.80
CA SER A 38 -6.22 9.99 -1.03
C SER A 38 -6.37 10.95 0.15
N ALA A 39 -7.21 11.98 0.03
CA ALA A 39 -7.53 12.89 1.13
C ALA A 39 -8.29 12.17 2.26
N GLN A 40 -9.32 11.38 1.94
CA GLN A 40 -10.07 10.61 2.95
C GLN A 40 -9.18 9.57 3.64
N LEU A 41 -8.33 8.86 2.91
CA LEU A 41 -7.36 7.93 3.51
C LEU A 41 -6.40 8.66 4.46
N SER A 42 -5.96 9.86 4.09
CA SER A 42 -5.09 10.68 4.96
C SER A 42 -5.80 11.11 6.24
N THR A 43 -7.07 11.51 6.15
CA THR A 43 -7.90 11.84 7.32
C THR A 43 -8.04 10.63 8.25
N LEU A 44 -8.32 9.44 7.72
CA LEU A 44 -8.43 8.21 8.53
C LEU A 44 -7.12 7.87 9.25
N LEU A 45 -5.98 8.19 8.65
CA LEU A 45 -4.66 7.97 9.24
C LEU A 45 -4.20 9.14 10.13
N GLY A 46 -4.97 10.22 10.24
CA GLY A 46 -4.55 11.43 10.94
C GLY A 46 -3.31 12.11 10.34
N GLN A 47 -3.07 11.91 9.04
CA GLN A 47 -1.91 12.41 8.31
C GLN A 47 -2.28 13.57 7.38
N ARG A 48 -1.27 14.37 7.02
CA ARG A 48 -1.43 15.38 5.96
C ARG A 48 -1.55 14.68 4.60
N SER A 49 -2.41 15.20 3.72
CA SER A 49 -2.72 14.59 2.42
C SER A 49 -1.52 14.30 1.53
N TYR A 50 -0.51 15.18 1.55
CA TYR A 50 0.72 14.99 0.77
C TYR A 50 1.56 13.80 1.26
N ILE A 51 1.48 13.41 2.54
CA ILE A 51 2.26 12.31 3.10
C ILE A 51 1.79 10.98 2.49
N VAL A 52 0.48 10.74 2.51
CA VAL A 52 -0.11 9.53 1.90
C VAL A 52 0.10 9.52 0.39
N SER A 53 -0.03 10.67 -0.27
CA SER A 53 0.23 10.79 -1.71
C SER A 53 1.68 10.38 -2.07
N TYR A 54 2.64 10.61 -1.19
CA TYR A 54 4.02 10.15 -1.38
C TYR A 54 4.19 8.65 -1.21
N TRP A 55 3.40 8.01 -0.37
CA TRP A 55 3.39 6.55 -0.20
C TRP A 55 2.78 5.84 -1.41
N GLU A 56 1.76 6.44 -2.02
CA GLU A 56 1.16 5.97 -3.28
C GLU A 56 2.08 6.22 -4.49
N SER A 57 3.15 7.00 -4.33
CA SER A 57 4.09 7.36 -5.39
C SER A 57 5.44 6.64 -5.22
N PRO A 58 5.71 5.51 -5.92
CA PRO A 58 6.99 4.81 -5.85
C PRO A 58 8.20 5.74 -6.05
N SER A 59 8.01 6.76 -6.89
CA SER A 59 9.01 7.74 -7.27
C SER A 59 9.60 8.55 -6.13
N ARG A 60 8.82 8.75 -5.07
CA ARG A 60 9.18 9.58 -3.92
C ARG A 60 9.98 8.78 -2.89
N GLN A 61 9.91 7.45 -2.94
CA GLN A 61 10.60 6.53 -2.03
C GLN A 61 10.42 6.90 -0.53
N ARG A 62 9.29 7.55 -0.19
CA ARG A 62 8.97 7.90 1.19
C ARG A 62 8.31 6.70 1.85
N ARG A 63 8.84 6.31 3.00
CA ARG A 63 8.32 5.23 3.82
C ARG A 63 7.59 5.81 5.04
N PRO A 64 6.52 5.16 5.52
CA PRO A 64 5.94 5.53 6.80
C PRO A 64 6.94 5.25 7.93
N ASP A 65 6.93 6.09 8.97
CA ASP A 65 7.60 5.82 10.24
C ASP A 65 6.86 4.72 11.03
N GLU A 66 7.38 4.40 12.22
CA GLU A 66 6.82 3.33 13.05
C GLU A 66 5.39 3.61 13.51
N ALA A 67 5.08 4.85 13.89
CA ALA A 67 3.73 5.24 14.31
C ALA A 67 2.75 5.18 13.12
N GLN A 68 3.19 5.63 11.95
CA GLN A 68 2.41 5.57 10.73
C GLN A 68 2.20 4.12 10.26
N LEU A 69 3.18 3.24 10.43
CA LEU A 69 3.06 1.81 10.15
C LEU A 69 2.04 1.13 11.08
N ALA A 70 2.03 1.48 12.37
CA ALA A 70 1.04 0.97 13.31
C ALA A 70 -0.39 1.40 12.93
N GLN A 71 -0.58 2.67 12.58
CA GLN A 71 -1.87 3.18 12.10
C GLN A 71 -2.32 2.46 10.82
N LEU A 72 -1.42 2.26 9.86
CA LEU A 72 -1.70 1.52 8.63
C LEU A 72 -2.05 0.06 8.92
N SER A 73 -1.32 -0.59 9.82
CA SER A 73 -1.58 -1.98 10.20
C SER A 73 -2.97 -2.13 10.83
N GLN A 74 -3.34 -1.22 11.72
CA GLN A 74 -4.66 -1.19 12.34
C GLN A 74 -5.78 -0.91 11.33
N LEU A 75 -5.57 0.02 10.40
CA LEU A 75 -6.57 0.39 9.40
C LEU A 75 -6.79 -0.71 8.36
N THR A 76 -5.70 -1.36 7.93
CA THR A 76 -5.70 -2.32 6.81
C THR A 76 -5.75 -3.78 7.22
N GLY A 77 -5.62 -4.08 8.52
CA GLY A 77 -5.54 -5.44 9.06
C GLY A 77 -4.26 -6.20 8.67
N VAL A 78 -3.32 -5.54 7.99
CA VAL A 78 -2.06 -6.16 7.53
C VAL A 78 -0.98 -5.98 8.59
N ALA A 79 -0.27 -7.06 8.94
CA ALA A 79 0.82 -6.99 9.91
C ALA A 79 1.94 -6.03 9.46
N ILE A 80 2.53 -5.30 10.42
CA ILE A 80 3.63 -4.34 10.16
C ILE A 80 4.78 -5.00 9.37
N ALA A 81 5.22 -6.19 9.78
CA ALA A 81 6.28 -6.92 9.09
C ALA A 81 5.94 -7.20 7.62
N ARG A 82 4.66 -7.46 7.33
CA ARG A 82 4.20 -7.64 5.95
C ARG A 82 4.25 -6.33 5.18
N LEU A 83 3.75 -5.23 5.73
CA LEU A 83 3.83 -3.90 5.11
C LEU A 83 5.29 -3.50 4.79
N GLN A 84 6.22 -3.79 5.69
CA GLN A 84 7.65 -3.53 5.49
C GLN A 84 8.26 -4.40 4.39
N SER A 85 7.87 -5.68 4.31
CA SER A 85 8.35 -6.59 3.25
C SER A 85 7.95 -6.17 1.83
N MET A 86 6.96 -5.28 1.70
CA MET A 86 6.47 -4.75 0.42
C MET A 86 7.21 -3.50 -0.05
N TRP A 87 8.18 -3.02 0.73
CA TRP A 87 9.05 -1.93 0.32
C TRP A 87 9.97 -2.38 -0.80
N SER A 88 10.09 -1.54 -1.81
CA SER A 88 11.17 -1.63 -2.77
C SER A 88 12.51 -1.53 -2.03
N PRO A 89 13.46 -2.46 -2.23
CA PRO A 89 14.84 -2.30 -1.82
C PRO A 89 15.35 -0.93 -2.28
N SER A 90 15.90 -0.16 -1.34
CA SER A 90 16.28 1.25 -1.50
C SER A 90 17.35 1.50 -2.58
N ALA A 91 17.94 0.46 -3.15
CA ALA A 91 19.00 0.51 -4.15
C ALA A 91 18.52 0.36 -5.61
N ILE A 92 17.22 0.15 -5.85
CA ILE A 92 16.71 -0.11 -7.20
C ILE A 92 16.36 1.21 -7.90
N ARG A 93 17.05 1.51 -9.00
CA ARG A 93 16.59 2.52 -9.96
C ARG A 93 15.29 2.02 -10.57
N LEU A 94 14.22 2.78 -10.35
CA LEU A 94 12.93 2.49 -10.97
C LEU A 94 13.07 2.60 -12.49
N HIS A 95 12.54 1.61 -13.21
CA HIS A 95 12.39 1.70 -14.66
C HIS A 95 11.20 2.61 -15.02
N TRP A 96 11.45 3.92 -15.05
CA TRP A 96 10.43 4.97 -15.26
C TRP A 96 9.52 4.83 -16.49
N PRO A 97 9.98 4.29 -17.65
CA PRO A 97 9.14 4.17 -18.84
C PRO A 97 8.02 3.13 -18.71
N THR A 98 8.22 2.05 -17.94
CA THR A 98 7.24 0.97 -17.82
C THR A 98 6.69 0.95 -16.39
N ARG A 99 5.59 1.67 -16.18
CA ARG A 99 4.90 1.70 -14.86
C ARG A 99 3.94 0.53 -14.64
N LEU A 100 3.49 -0.09 -15.73
CA LEU A 100 2.55 -1.21 -15.75
C LEU A 100 2.66 -1.91 -17.11
N CYS A 101 2.87 -3.23 -17.13
CA CYS A 101 2.72 -4.01 -18.35
C CYS A 101 1.26 -4.47 -18.45
N PRO A 102 0.50 -4.08 -19.50
CA PRO A 102 -0.91 -4.45 -19.64
C PRO A 102 -1.11 -5.97 -19.79
N ASP A 103 -0.21 -6.66 -20.50
CA ASP A 103 -0.28 -8.11 -20.68
C ASP A 103 -0.08 -8.85 -19.34
N CYS A 104 0.93 -8.45 -18.57
CA CYS A 104 1.15 -9.07 -17.26
C CYS A 104 0.05 -8.71 -16.25
N TYR A 105 -0.57 -7.52 -16.37
CA TYR A 105 -1.70 -7.13 -15.53
C TYR A 105 -2.99 -7.90 -15.86
N ALA A 106 -3.16 -8.34 -17.11
CA ALA A 106 -4.26 -9.22 -17.51
C ALA A 106 -4.13 -10.62 -16.89
N GLU A 107 -2.91 -11.12 -16.68
CA GLU A 107 -2.65 -12.42 -16.04
C GLU A 107 -2.74 -12.33 -14.50
N ALA A 108 -2.19 -11.27 -13.93
CA ALA A 108 -2.19 -11.02 -12.49
C ALA A 108 -2.51 -9.54 -12.27
N PRO A 109 -3.73 -9.18 -11.81
CA PRO A 109 -4.19 -7.79 -11.68
C PRO A 109 -3.54 -7.07 -10.48
N TRP A 110 -2.25 -7.30 -10.27
CA TRP A 110 -1.42 -6.63 -9.32
C TRP A 110 -0.01 -6.38 -9.83
N HIS A 111 0.54 -5.23 -9.46
CA HIS A 111 1.91 -4.90 -9.80
C HIS A 111 2.90 -5.71 -8.96
N ARG A 112 3.60 -6.67 -9.59
CA ARG A 112 4.72 -7.37 -8.93
C ARG A 112 5.88 -6.43 -8.74
N PHE A 113 6.50 -6.42 -7.57
CA PHE A 113 7.65 -5.56 -7.30
C PHE A 113 8.82 -5.82 -8.27
N THR A 114 8.97 -7.06 -8.76
CA THR A 114 9.96 -7.43 -9.76
C THR A 114 9.85 -6.65 -11.07
N TRP A 115 8.67 -6.17 -11.45
CA TRP A 115 8.46 -5.38 -12.68
C TRP A 115 8.95 -3.94 -12.56
N GLN A 116 9.21 -3.44 -11.35
CA GLN A 116 9.79 -2.11 -11.11
C GLN A 116 11.32 -2.09 -11.24
N ARG A 117 11.93 -3.25 -11.47
CA ARG A 117 13.38 -3.43 -11.60
C ARG A 117 13.77 -3.27 -13.07
N ALA A 118 14.85 -2.54 -13.32
CA ALA A 118 15.55 -2.57 -14.61
C ALA A 118 16.27 -3.92 -14.79
#